data_AF-A0A1W9HTU0-F1
#
_entry.id   AF-A0A1W9HTU0-F1
#
_cell.length_a   1.000
_cell.length_b   1.000
_cell.length_c   1.000
_cell.angle_alpha   90.00
_cell.angle_beta   90.00
_cell.angle_gamma   90.00
#
_symmetry.space_group_name_H-M   'P 1'
#
loop_
_entity.id
_entity.type
_entity.pdbx_description
1 polymer ?
#
loop_
_entity_poly.entity_id
_entity_poly.type
_entity_poly.pdbx_seq_one_letter_code
_entity_poly.pdbx_strand_id
1 'polypeptide(L)'
;MFLRCSFILSLILLAPRVFADQKSDLLKNLRKVQESYSRALSEVNKLMISQILATQTVHITNKGEKQAQHSLDNSVSQIEDINVKMHELKQRIYLVDRLIFQTDSKYTNGQNPKTFFAQQLLDMSYTELASSTATHGAEFPIWKFMIYFSVAIREIHNPHENIVDFIESYIAHSSITEPKSPFSFLREGNYINGSQVQTANPIPADRVGEAWEEQVKKMGGVPDFAPADPTFNESRIGLPEVLGQPNDPIPTHTIFDQESRVMPNEDSSATPYRFEYDGYSRF
;
A
#
# COMPACT_ATOMS: atom_id res chain seq x y z
N MET A 1 -28.16 20.01 47.85
CA MET A 1 -28.55 19.20 46.68
C MET A 1 -28.17 19.85 45.33
N PHE A 2 -27.07 20.62 45.23
CA PHE A 2 -26.70 21.36 44.00
C PHE A 2 -25.22 21.24 43.59
N LEU A 3 -24.46 20.26 44.11
CA LEU A 3 -23.00 20.19 43.90
C LEU A 3 -22.53 19.22 42.79
N ARG A 4 -23.43 18.61 42.00
CA ARG A 4 -23.05 17.58 41.01
C ARG A 4 -23.07 18.01 39.54
N CYS A 5 -23.54 19.21 39.19
CA CYS A 5 -23.57 19.66 37.79
C CYS A 5 -22.28 20.29 37.27
N SER A 6 -21.33 20.69 38.13
CA SER A 6 -20.15 21.46 37.68
C SER A 6 -19.03 20.60 37.08
N PHE A 7 -19.00 19.29 37.36
CA PHE A 7 -17.92 18.40 36.90
C PHE A 7 -18.10 17.88 35.47
N ILE A 8 -19.33 17.89 34.95
CA ILE A 8 -19.60 17.42 33.57
C ILE A 8 -19.23 18.50 32.54
N LEU A 9 -19.34 19.79 32.90
CA LEU A 9 -19.00 20.89 32.00
C LEU A 9 -17.49 21.05 31.77
N SER A 10 -16.65 20.74 32.77
CA SER A 10 -15.19 20.85 32.64
C SER A 10 -14.58 19.75 31.78
N LEU A 11 -15.20 18.56 31.70
CA LEU A 11 -14.73 17.47 30.84
C LEU A 11 -14.98 17.74 29.35
N ILE A 12 -16.07 18.45 29.02
CA ILE A 12 -16.46 18.79 27.64
C ILE A 12 -15.52 19.87 27.06
N LEU A 13 -14.96 20.74 27.89
CA LEU A 13 -14.05 21.81 27.46
C LEU A 13 -12.59 21.38 27.29
N LEU A 14 -12.19 20.20 27.79
CA LEU A 14 -10.81 19.67 27.64
C LEU A 14 -10.62 18.73 26.44
N ALA A 15 -11.69 18.14 25.91
CA ALA A 15 -11.63 17.26 24.75
C ALA A 15 -11.10 17.91 23.44
N PRO A 16 -11.37 19.20 23.10
CA PRO A 16 -11.00 19.71 21.77
C PRO A 16 -9.50 19.96 21.58
N ARG A 17 -8.67 19.98 22.64
CA ARG A 17 -7.23 20.26 22.50
C ARG A 17 -6.42 19.06 22.02
N VAL A 18 -6.79 17.84 22.40
CA VAL A 18 -6.04 16.62 22.02
C VAL A 18 -6.15 16.33 20.51
N PHE A 19 -7.23 16.76 19.87
CA PHE A 19 -7.46 16.48 18.45
C PHE A 19 -6.80 17.50 17.50
N ALA A 20 -6.48 18.71 17.98
CA ALA A 20 -5.85 19.74 17.14
C ALA A 20 -4.41 19.36 16.72
N ASP A 21 -3.71 18.58 17.53
CA ASP A 21 -2.31 18.26 17.31
C ASP A 21 -2.10 17.17 16.24
N GLN A 22 -3.07 16.27 16.06
CA GLN A 22 -2.91 15.10 15.20
C GLN A 22 -2.68 15.45 13.71
N LYS A 23 -3.43 16.40 13.14
CA LYS A 23 -3.24 16.84 11.75
C LYS A 23 -1.86 17.49 11.56
N SER A 24 -1.46 18.35 12.50
CA SER A 24 -0.18 19.05 12.46
C SER A 24 0.98 18.05 12.48
N ASP A 25 0.91 17.04 13.35
CA ASP A 25 1.93 16.00 13.45
C ASP A 25 2.02 15.14 12.18
N LEU A 26 0.88 14.74 11.60
CA LEU A 26 0.84 14.02 10.32
C LEU A 26 1.50 14.82 9.20
N LEU A 27 1.13 16.10 9.04
CA LEU A 27 1.71 16.97 8.02
C LEU A 27 3.21 17.19 8.24
N LYS A 28 3.64 17.40 9.49
CA LYS A 28 5.05 17.55 9.85
C LYS A 28 5.85 16.31 9.50
N ASN A 29 5.33 15.12 9.79
CA ASN A 29 6.02 13.87 9.50
C ASN A 29 6.03 13.56 7.99
N LEU A 30 4.94 13.78 7.26
CA LEU A 30 4.91 13.65 5.80
C LEU A 30 5.90 14.61 5.11
N ARG A 31 6.03 15.85 5.61
CA ARG A 31 7.05 16.79 5.10
C ARG A 31 8.47 16.32 5.35
N LYS A 32 8.77 15.67 6.49
CA LYS A 32 10.09 15.05 6.71
C LYS A 32 10.37 13.96 5.67
N VAL A 33 9.38 13.12 5.37
CA VAL A 33 9.49 12.08 4.33
C VAL A 33 9.75 12.71 2.96
N GLN A 34 9.02 13.78 2.61
CA GLN A 34 9.24 14.55 1.38
C GLN A 34 10.65 15.14 1.30
N GLU A 35 11.13 15.76 2.39
CA GLU A 35 12.48 16.32 2.47
C GLU A 35 13.55 15.23 2.32
N SER A 36 13.33 14.06 2.92
CA SER A 36 14.22 12.90 2.77
C SER A 36 14.37 12.50 1.30
N TYR A 37 13.25 12.34 0.58
CA TYR A 37 13.29 12.03 -0.85
C TYR A 37 13.87 13.17 -1.70
N SER A 38 13.63 14.43 -1.34
CA SER A 38 14.20 15.59 -2.04
C SER A 38 15.72 15.65 -1.89
N ARG A 39 16.24 15.32 -0.70
CA ARG A 39 17.69 15.18 -0.47
C ARG A 39 18.26 14.03 -1.28
N ALA A 40 17.62 12.87 -1.26
CA ALA A 40 18.04 11.72 -2.06
C ALA A 40 18.07 12.05 -3.57
N LEU A 41 17.07 12.79 -4.08
CA LEU A 41 17.01 13.24 -5.47
C LEU A 41 18.17 14.17 -5.81
N SER A 42 18.51 15.10 -4.91
CA SER A 42 19.66 16.00 -5.08
C SER A 42 20.99 15.24 -5.17
N GLU A 43 21.19 14.24 -4.30
CA GLU A 43 22.40 13.40 -4.34
C GLU A 43 22.48 12.55 -5.63
N VAL A 44 21.37 11.97 -6.08
CA VAL A 44 21.30 11.24 -7.36
C VAL A 44 21.60 12.17 -8.54
N ASN A 45 21.12 13.41 -8.52
CA ASN A 45 21.40 14.38 -9.57
C ASN A 45 22.88 14.78 -9.61
N LYS A 46 23.53 14.97 -8.45
CA LYS A 46 24.98 15.20 -8.37
C LYS A 46 25.78 14.03 -8.96
N LEU A 47 25.38 12.81 -8.64
CA LEU A 47 25.99 11.59 -9.18
C LEU A 47 25.80 11.50 -10.71
N MET A 48 24.62 11.84 -11.22
CA MET A 48 24.35 11.88 -12.66
C MET A 48 25.30 12.85 -13.38
N ILE A 49 25.43 14.06 -12.86
CA ILE A 49 26.33 15.08 -13.41
C ILE A 49 27.79 14.59 -13.39
N SER A 50 28.24 14.00 -12.28
CA SER A 50 29.62 13.49 -12.20
C SER A 50 29.88 12.38 -13.21
N GLN A 51 28.92 11.48 -13.43
CA GLN A 51 29.04 10.39 -14.41
C GLN A 51 29.03 10.90 -15.85
N ILE A 52 28.21 11.90 -16.17
CA ILE A 52 28.22 12.55 -17.49
C ILE A 52 29.59 13.18 -17.76
N LEU A 53 30.15 13.91 -16.79
CA LEU A 53 31.48 14.52 -16.92
C LEU A 53 32.59 13.47 -17.07
N ALA A 54 32.53 12.38 -16.31
CA ALA A 54 33.46 11.26 -16.43
C ALA A 54 33.39 10.61 -17.83
N THR A 55 32.18 10.41 -18.34
CA THR A 55 31.93 9.85 -19.68
C THR A 55 32.49 10.75 -20.78
N GLN A 56 32.26 12.07 -20.68
CA GLN A 56 32.84 13.05 -21.60
C GLN A 56 34.38 13.02 -21.58
N THR A 57 34.98 12.87 -20.40
CA THR A 57 36.44 12.79 -20.25
C THR A 57 37.02 11.54 -20.91
N VAL A 58 36.36 10.38 -20.76
CA VAL A 58 36.77 9.13 -21.43
C VAL A 58 36.70 9.30 -22.95
N HIS A 59 35.64 9.92 -23.46
CA HIS A 59 35.46 10.17 -24.90
C HIS A 59 36.57 11.05 -25.49
N ILE A 60 37.06 12.04 -24.73
CA ILE A 60 38.14 12.95 -25.17
C ILE A 60 39.51 12.27 -25.13
N THR A 61 39.76 11.41 -24.14
CA THR A 61 41.11 10.92 -23.82
C THR A 61 41.49 9.64 -24.56
N ASN A 62 40.51 8.82 -24.96
CA ASN A 62 40.76 7.45 -25.40
C ASN A 62 40.59 7.27 -26.92
N LYS A 63 41.71 7.19 -27.65
CA LYS A 63 41.76 6.97 -29.12
C LYS A 63 41.80 5.49 -29.54
N GLY A 64 41.73 4.55 -28.60
CA GLY A 64 41.72 3.10 -28.88
C GLY A 64 40.29 2.53 -28.92
N GLU A 65 39.83 2.12 -30.11
CA GLU A 65 38.40 1.83 -30.37
C GLU A 65 37.76 0.79 -29.44
N LYS A 66 38.40 -0.36 -29.19
CA LYS A 66 37.71 -1.49 -28.52
C LYS A 66 37.58 -1.35 -27.00
N GLN A 67 38.64 -0.88 -26.32
CA GLN A 67 38.61 -0.72 -24.86
C GLN A 67 37.85 0.56 -24.46
N ALA A 68 37.90 1.60 -25.29
CA ALA A 68 37.08 2.79 -25.10
C ALA A 68 35.58 2.48 -25.25
N GLN A 69 35.20 1.62 -26.20
CA GLN A 69 33.80 1.24 -26.40
C GLN A 69 33.22 0.53 -25.16
N HIS A 70 33.90 -0.49 -24.61
CA HIS A 70 33.41 -1.18 -23.43
C HIS A 70 33.30 -0.26 -22.20
N SER A 71 34.23 0.69 -22.04
CA SER A 71 34.14 1.68 -20.95
C SER A 71 32.96 2.63 -21.15
N LEU A 72 32.68 3.01 -22.40
CA LEU A 72 31.56 3.88 -22.74
C LEU A 72 30.22 3.17 -22.50
N ASP A 73 30.09 1.92 -22.96
CA ASP A 73 28.86 1.13 -22.77
C ASP A 73 28.54 0.94 -21.27
N ASN A 74 29.57 0.66 -20.46
CA ASN A 74 29.42 0.60 -19.00
C ASN A 74 28.94 1.93 -18.40
N SER A 75 29.52 3.06 -18.84
CA SER A 75 29.12 4.39 -18.37
C SER A 75 27.69 4.76 -18.79
N VAL A 76 27.29 4.39 -20.01
CA VAL A 76 25.92 4.60 -20.51
C VAL A 76 24.92 3.80 -19.68
N SER A 77 25.21 2.53 -19.40
CA SER A 77 24.38 1.69 -18.53
C SER A 77 24.26 2.28 -17.11
N GLN A 78 25.35 2.80 -16.53
CA GLN A 78 25.29 3.47 -15.23
C GLN A 78 24.45 4.74 -15.25
N ILE A 79 24.51 5.53 -16.33
CA ILE A 79 23.67 6.72 -16.50
C ILE A 79 22.20 6.33 -16.60
N GLU A 80 21.88 5.24 -17.31
CA GLU A 80 20.53 4.72 -17.43
C GLU A 80 19.97 4.28 -16.06
N ASP A 81 20.75 3.52 -15.28
CA ASP A 81 20.37 3.12 -13.91
C ASP A 81 20.12 4.32 -13.00
N ILE A 82 20.96 5.36 -13.11
CA ILE A 82 20.80 6.62 -12.35
C ILE A 82 19.52 7.34 -12.79
N ASN A 83 19.21 7.34 -14.09
CA ASN A 83 18.01 7.99 -14.62
C ASN A 83 16.73 7.27 -14.13
N VAL A 84 16.72 5.94 -14.10
CA VAL A 84 15.62 5.15 -13.52
C VAL A 84 15.42 5.49 -12.05
N LYS A 85 16.50 5.54 -11.26
CA LYS A 85 16.43 5.95 -9.84
C LYS A 85 15.92 7.38 -9.66
N MET A 86 16.35 8.30 -10.52
CA MET A 86 15.90 9.69 -10.50
C MET A 86 14.40 9.78 -10.81
N HIS A 87 13.93 9.05 -11.80
CA HIS A 87 12.51 9.01 -12.16
C HIS A 87 11.67 8.47 -11.01
N GLU A 88 12.07 7.36 -10.42
CA GLU A 88 11.41 6.76 -9.26
C GLU A 88 11.32 7.74 -8.08
N LEU A 89 12.41 8.44 -7.74
CA LEU A 89 12.40 9.44 -6.67
C LEU A 89 11.43 10.61 -6.95
N LYS A 90 11.33 11.06 -8.21
CA LYS A 90 10.36 12.10 -8.60
C LYS A 90 8.92 11.62 -8.40
N GLN A 91 8.62 10.38 -8.75
CA GLN A 91 7.30 9.79 -8.51
C GLN A 91 6.97 9.68 -7.02
N ARG A 92 7.97 9.33 -6.18
CA ARG A 92 7.80 9.27 -4.72
C ARG A 92 7.49 10.63 -4.13
N ILE A 93 8.24 11.67 -4.53
CA ILE A 93 7.98 13.05 -4.11
C ILE A 93 6.56 13.47 -4.53
N TYR A 94 6.20 13.23 -5.79
CA TYR A 94 4.87 13.55 -6.32
C TYR A 94 3.73 12.88 -5.51
N LEU A 95 3.89 11.60 -5.18
CA LEU A 95 2.91 10.89 -4.35
C LEU A 95 2.81 11.50 -2.95
N VAL A 96 3.94 11.77 -2.30
CA VAL A 96 3.98 12.36 -0.95
C VAL A 96 3.38 13.77 -0.95
N ASP A 97 3.67 14.58 -1.97
CA ASP A 97 3.07 15.91 -2.15
C ASP A 97 1.54 15.83 -2.23
N ARG A 98 1.02 14.86 -2.99
CA ARG A 98 -0.42 14.62 -3.05
C ARG A 98 -0.99 14.19 -1.72
N LEU A 99 -0.31 13.31 -0.98
CA LEU A 99 -0.74 12.91 0.36
C LEU A 99 -0.76 14.09 1.33
N ILE A 100 0.24 14.97 1.28
CA ILE A 100 0.29 16.22 2.04
C ILE A 100 -0.91 17.10 1.67
N PHE A 101 -1.15 17.30 0.37
CA PHE A 101 -2.27 18.10 -0.11
C PHE A 101 -3.64 17.54 0.31
N GLN A 102 -3.87 16.23 0.20
CA GLN A 102 -5.12 15.61 0.67
C GLN A 102 -5.26 15.74 2.19
N THR A 103 -4.17 15.54 2.94
CA THR A 103 -4.16 15.69 4.40
C THR A 103 -4.46 17.14 4.79
N ASP A 104 -3.93 18.12 4.07
CA ASP A 104 -4.20 19.51 4.39
C ASP A 104 -5.62 19.94 4.03
N SER A 105 -6.13 19.51 2.87
CA SER A 105 -7.43 19.94 2.35
C SER A 105 -8.63 19.20 2.94
N LYS A 106 -8.52 17.89 3.20
CA LYS A 106 -9.68 17.03 3.54
C LYS A 106 -9.62 16.39 4.91
N TYR A 107 -8.44 16.27 5.53
CA TYR A 107 -8.33 15.61 6.82
C TYR A 107 -8.99 16.44 7.92
N THR A 108 -9.91 15.81 8.65
CA THR A 108 -10.57 16.42 9.81
C THR A 108 -10.00 15.82 11.09
N ASN A 109 -9.73 16.67 12.08
CA ASN A 109 -9.24 16.25 13.39
C ASN A 109 -10.22 15.25 14.04
N GLY A 110 -9.69 14.12 14.53
CA GLY A 110 -10.48 13.02 15.11
C GLY A 110 -10.87 11.92 14.11
N GLN A 111 -10.63 12.09 12.81
CA GLN A 111 -10.76 11.00 11.84
C GLN A 111 -9.67 9.95 12.07
N ASN A 112 -9.97 8.68 11.83
CA ASN A 112 -8.95 7.63 11.85
C ASN A 112 -8.00 7.81 10.64
N PRO A 113 -6.68 8.04 10.84
CA PRO A 113 -5.72 8.23 9.76
C PRO A 113 -5.65 7.04 8.78
N LYS A 114 -5.76 5.81 9.29
CA LYS A 114 -5.73 4.59 8.48
C LYS A 114 -6.87 4.60 7.46
N THR A 115 -8.09 4.82 7.94
CA THR A 115 -9.29 4.89 7.07
C THR A 115 -9.21 6.05 6.10
N PHE A 116 -8.73 7.21 6.55
CA PHE A 116 -8.54 8.39 5.71
C PHE A 116 -7.58 8.13 4.56
N PHE A 117 -6.34 7.68 4.84
CA PHE A 117 -5.34 7.46 3.80
C PHE A 117 -5.73 6.35 2.85
N ALA A 118 -6.30 5.25 3.35
CA ALA A 118 -6.80 4.18 2.49
C ALA A 118 -7.86 4.68 1.50
N GLN A 119 -8.81 5.51 1.96
CA GLN A 119 -9.82 6.07 1.06
C GLN A 119 -9.23 7.08 0.09
N GLN A 120 -8.40 8.02 0.56
CA GLN A 120 -7.83 9.04 -0.30
C GLN A 120 -6.88 8.47 -1.37
N LEU A 121 -6.13 7.41 -1.06
CA LEU A 121 -5.32 6.71 -2.06
C LEU A 121 -6.20 6.08 -3.15
N LEU A 122 -7.33 5.48 -2.80
CA LEU A 122 -8.28 4.98 -3.79
C LEU A 122 -8.87 6.10 -4.64
N ASP A 123 -9.34 7.19 -4.02
CA ASP A 123 -9.92 8.33 -4.74
C ASP A 123 -8.90 8.93 -5.75
N MET A 124 -7.65 9.11 -5.32
CA MET A 124 -6.56 9.55 -6.18
C MET A 124 -6.26 8.55 -7.28
N SER A 125 -6.29 7.24 -6.99
CA SER A 125 -6.07 6.20 -7.99
C SER A 125 -7.11 6.21 -9.10
N TYR A 126 -8.39 6.44 -8.78
CA TYR A 126 -9.45 6.54 -9.78
C TYR A 126 -9.32 7.80 -10.63
N THR A 127 -8.91 8.91 -10.03
CA THR A 127 -8.65 10.17 -10.75
C THR A 127 -7.48 9.99 -11.74
N GLU A 128 -6.41 9.33 -11.32
CA GLU A 128 -5.27 9.00 -12.18
C GLU A 128 -5.61 7.99 -13.25
N LEU A 129 -6.43 6.97 -12.92
CA LEU A 129 -6.88 5.99 -13.89
C LEU A 129 -7.65 6.67 -15.03
N ALA A 130 -8.61 7.54 -14.71
CA ALA A 130 -9.38 8.29 -15.69
C ALA A 130 -8.50 9.23 -16.55
N SER A 131 -7.48 9.84 -15.93
CA SER A 131 -6.53 10.74 -16.63
C SER A 131 -5.58 9.96 -17.55
N SER A 132 -5.15 8.77 -17.12
CA SER A 132 -4.24 7.90 -17.88
C SER A 132 -4.89 7.34 -19.16
N THR A 133 -6.19 7.05 -19.13
CA THR A 133 -6.92 6.57 -20.32
C THR A 133 -7.07 7.65 -21.41
N ALA A 134 -7.00 8.93 -21.03
CA ALA A 134 -7.09 10.05 -21.97
C ALA A 134 -5.75 10.35 -22.68
N THR A 135 -4.63 9.88 -22.12
CA THR A 135 -3.29 10.20 -22.60
C THR A 135 -2.61 8.91 -23.04
N HIS A 136 -2.78 8.53 -24.31
CA HIS A 136 -2.12 7.38 -24.93
C HIS A 136 -0.59 7.57 -24.86
N GLY A 137 0.04 7.11 -23.77
CA GLY A 137 1.49 7.23 -23.57
C GLY A 137 1.97 7.45 -22.14
N ALA A 138 1.09 7.40 -21.11
CA ALA A 138 1.59 7.38 -19.74
C ALA A 138 2.40 6.10 -19.49
N GLU A 139 3.73 6.22 -19.51
CA GLU A 139 4.68 5.10 -19.42
C GLU A 139 4.50 4.26 -18.14
N PHE A 140 3.90 4.82 -17.07
CA PHE A 140 3.78 4.14 -15.78
C PHE A 140 2.43 4.39 -15.08
N PRO A 141 1.63 3.34 -14.78
CA PRO A 141 0.34 3.47 -14.12
C PRO A 141 0.48 3.65 -12.60
N ILE A 142 0.78 4.87 -12.13
CA ILE A 142 0.85 5.21 -10.69
C ILE A 142 -0.43 4.86 -9.92
N TRP A 143 -1.59 4.84 -10.59
CA TRP A 143 -2.86 4.40 -10.02
C TRP A 143 -2.78 2.99 -9.43
N LYS A 144 -2.03 2.07 -10.06
CA LYS A 144 -1.89 0.69 -9.59
C LYS A 144 -1.14 0.66 -8.26
N PHE A 145 -0.07 1.46 -8.14
CA PHE A 145 0.66 1.62 -6.89
C PHE A 145 -0.27 2.13 -5.78
N MET A 146 -1.06 3.17 -6.06
CA MET A 146 -1.98 3.74 -5.07
C MET A 146 -3.07 2.77 -4.62
N ILE A 147 -3.62 1.96 -5.53
CA ILE A 147 -4.56 0.89 -5.16
C ILE A 147 -3.89 -0.12 -4.23
N TYR A 148 -2.72 -0.63 -4.60
CA TYR A 148 -1.99 -1.60 -3.78
C TYR A 148 -1.65 -1.01 -2.40
N PHE A 149 -1.20 0.24 -2.38
CA PHE A 149 -0.90 0.94 -1.14
C PHE A 149 -2.13 1.12 -0.25
N SER A 150 -3.29 1.43 -0.85
CA SER A 150 -4.56 1.53 -0.11
C SER A 150 -4.96 0.20 0.55
N VAL A 151 -4.72 -0.92 -0.15
CA VAL A 151 -4.97 -2.27 0.38
C VAL A 151 -4.00 -2.56 1.52
N ALA A 152 -2.70 -2.27 1.35
CA ALA A 152 -1.70 -2.46 2.38
C ALA A 152 -2.07 -1.69 3.67
N ILE A 153 -2.54 -0.45 3.55
CA ILE A 153 -2.98 0.35 4.70
C ILE A 153 -4.22 -0.26 5.36
N ARG A 154 -5.20 -0.77 4.60
CA ARG A 154 -6.40 -1.40 5.17
C ARG A 154 -6.06 -2.63 6.00
N GLU A 155 -5.09 -3.40 5.54
CA GLU A 155 -4.62 -4.65 6.14
C GLU A 155 -3.58 -4.43 7.26
N ILE A 156 -3.36 -3.20 7.74
CA ILE A 156 -2.54 -2.96 8.94
C ILE A 156 -3.20 -3.65 10.14
N HIS A 157 -2.51 -4.62 10.71
CA HIS A 157 -2.99 -5.39 11.87
C HIS A 157 -2.74 -4.66 13.20
N ASN A 158 -1.70 -3.84 13.28
CA ASN A 158 -1.32 -3.14 14.50
C ASN A 158 -2.08 -1.82 14.65
N PRO A 159 -2.96 -1.66 15.66
CA PRO A 159 -3.70 -0.42 15.87
C PRO A 159 -2.83 0.74 16.38
N HIS A 160 -1.63 0.45 16.89
CA HIS A 160 -0.69 1.45 17.42
C HIS A 160 0.43 1.80 16.43
N GLU A 161 0.39 1.26 15.21
CA GLU A 161 1.38 1.58 14.20
C GLU A 161 1.25 3.03 13.75
N ASN A 162 2.39 3.73 13.71
CA ASN A 162 2.44 5.06 13.15
C ASN A 162 2.23 4.97 11.64
N ILE A 163 1.10 5.50 11.18
CA ILE A 163 0.71 5.45 9.78
C ILE A 163 1.72 6.09 8.83
N VAL A 164 2.45 7.12 9.28
CA VAL A 164 3.45 7.80 8.44
C VAL A 164 4.68 6.92 8.25
N ASP A 165 5.10 6.22 9.31
CA ASP A 165 6.24 5.30 9.24
C ASP A 165 5.90 4.08 8.38
N PHE A 166 4.65 3.60 8.45
CA PHE A 166 4.13 2.57 7.54
C PHE A 166 4.16 3.06 6.09
N ILE A 167 3.71 4.30 5.85
CA ILE A 167 3.68 4.91 4.52
C ILE A 167 5.09 4.97 3.92
N GLU A 168 6.06 5.47 4.70
CA GLU A 168 7.46 5.55 4.30
C GLU A 168 8.03 4.16 3.98
N SER A 169 7.78 3.18 4.85
CA SER A 169 8.26 1.81 4.70
C SER A 169 7.70 1.13 3.45
N TYR A 170 6.41 1.33 3.15
CA TYR A 170 5.79 0.76 1.97
C TYR A 170 6.35 1.38 0.67
N ILE A 171 6.50 2.70 0.63
CA ILE A 171 7.10 3.42 -0.52
C ILE A 171 8.56 3.00 -0.72
N ALA A 172 9.28 2.70 0.36
CA ALA A 172 10.65 2.18 0.26
C ALA A 172 10.71 0.75 -0.30
N HIS A 173 9.77 -0.11 0.11
CA HIS A 173 9.74 -1.53 -0.29
C HIS A 173 9.34 -1.75 -1.76
N SER A 174 8.34 -1.00 -2.24
CA SER A 174 7.78 -1.16 -3.58
C SER A 174 8.21 -0.02 -4.51
N SER A 175 8.60 -0.36 -5.74
CA SER A 175 8.76 0.64 -6.80
C SER A 175 7.39 1.22 -7.17
N ILE A 176 7.32 2.50 -7.52
CA ILE A 176 6.09 3.12 -8.05
C ILE A 176 5.87 2.68 -9.50
N THR A 177 6.94 2.54 -10.28
CA THR A 177 6.86 2.06 -11.67
C THR A 177 6.49 0.59 -11.76
N GLU A 178 6.97 -0.22 -10.80
CA GLU A 178 6.73 -1.66 -10.71
C GLU A 178 6.17 -2.03 -9.33
N PRO A 179 4.87 -1.82 -9.09
CA PRO A 179 4.27 -2.05 -7.78
C PRO A 179 4.32 -3.53 -7.37
N LYS A 180 4.90 -3.79 -6.20
CA LYS A 180 4.89 -5.10 -5.55
C LYS A 180 3.55 -5.33 -4.86
N SER A 181 3.22 -6.61 -4.64
CA SER A 181 1.98 -7.00 -3.97
C SER A 181 1.91 -6.46 -2.53
N PRO A 182 0.77 -5.94 -2.07
CA PRO A 182 0.59 -5.55 -0.67
C PRO A 182 0.92 -6.69 0.30
N PHE A 183 0.58 -7.92 -0.06
CA PHE A 183 0.77 -9.09 0.78
C PHE A 183 2.25 -9.48 0.93
N SER A 184 3.12 -9.17 -0.04
CA SER A 184 4.55 -9.43 0.13
C SER A 184 5.14 -8.53 1.21
N PHE A 185 4.76 -7.25 1.21
CA PHE A 185 5.16 -6.30 2.23
C PHE A 185 4.63 -6.67 3.61
N LEU A 186 3.32 -6.98 3.71
CA LEU A 186 2.70 -7.32 5.00
C LEU A 186 3.25 -8.61 5.60
N ARG A 187 3.64 -9.58 4.77
CA ARG A 187 4.26 -10.84 5.22
C ARG A 187 5.68 -10.65 5.75
N GLU A 188 6.41 -9.67 5.22
CA GLU A 188 7.73 -9.27 5.73
C GLU A 188 7.63 -8.44 7.02
N GLY A 189 6.44 -7.93 7.33
CA GLY A 189 6.16 -7.13 8.53
C GLY A 189 6.32 -7.90 9.84
N ASN A 190 6.55 -7.17 10.93
CA ASN A 190 6.70 -7.76 12.26
C ASN A 190 5.33 -8.24 12.80
N TYR A 191 5.26 -9.47 13.29
CA TYR A 191 4.12 -10.00 14.05
C TYR A 191 4.01 -9.30 15.41
N ILE A 192 2.78 -9.02 15.84
CA ILE A 192 2.49 -8.50 17.18
C ILE A 192 1.53 -9.44 17.89
N ASN A 193 1.94 -9.95 19.07
CA ASN A 193 1.06 -10.76 19.93
C ASN A 193 0.25 -9.94 20.95
N GLY A 194 0.19 -8.61 20.78
CA GLY A 194 -0.43 -7.68 21.72
C GLY A 194 0.49 -7.14 22.82
N SER A 195 1.71 -7.68 22.99
CA SER A 195 2.69 -7.18 23.96
C SER A 195 4.11 -7.04 23.39
N GLN A 196 4.47 -7.83 22.39
CA GLN A 196 5.79 -7.82 21.77
C GLN A 196 5.67 -7.80 20.25
N VAL A 197 6.57 -7.04 19.63
CA VAL A 197 6.78 -6.97 18.18
C VAL A 197 7.90 -7.95 17.85
N GLN A 198 7.63 -8.98 17.04
CA GLN A 198 8.62 -9.94 16.57
C GLN A 198 8.70 -9.89 15.04
N THR A 199 9.90 -9.73 14.50
CA THR A 199 10.10 -9.73 13.04
C THR A 199 9.76 -11.08 12.45
N ALA A 200 8.90 -11.08 11.43
CA ALA A 200 8.63 -12.27 10.64
C ALA A 200 9.90 -12.62 9.87
N ASN A 201 10.64 -13.61 10.35
CA ASN A 201 11.63 -14.31 9.54
C ASN A 201 10.92 -15.53 8.93
N PRO A 202 10.32 -15.41 7.73
CA PRO A 202 9.67 -16.55 7.11
C PRO A 202 10.69 -17.67 6.91
N ILE A 203 10.49 -18.79 7.59
CA ILE A 203 11.31 -19.98 7.42
C ILE A 203 10.92 -20.59 6.07
N PRO A 204 11.87 -20.78 5.14
CA PRO A 204 11.56 -21.38 3.85
C PRO A 204 11.07 -22.82 4.03
N ALA A 205 10.18 -23.28 3.16
CA ALA A 205 9.40 -24.52 3.36
C ALA A 205 10.26 -25.78 3.55
N ASP A 206 11.45 -25.79 2.94
CA ASP A 206 12.49 -26.82 3.06
C ASP A 206 13.10 -26.90 4.47
N ARG A 207 13.07 -25.80 5.23
CA ARG A 207 13.67 -25.70 6.58
C ARG A 207 12.64 -25.72 7.71
N VAL A 208 11.36 -25.85 7.40
CA VAL A 208 10.29 -25.89 8.42
C VAL A 208 10.45 -27.12 9.32
N GLY A 209 10.85 -28.27 8.76
CA GLY A 209 11.08 -29.49 9.53
C GLY A 209 12.22 -29.35 10.55
N GLU A 210 13.37 -28.84 10.11
CA GLU A 210 14.54 -28.63 10.97
C GLU A 210 14.26 -27.62 12.09
N ALA A 211 13.60 -26.50 11.75
CA ALA A 211 13.23 -25.49 12.73
C ALA A 211 12.20 -26.01 13.76
N TRP A 212 11.25 -26.83 13.32
CA TRP A 212 10.30 -27.50 14.21
C TRP A 212 10.98 -28.47 15.16
N GLU A 213 11.88 -29.32 14.66
CA GLU A 213 12.65 -30.26 15.48
C GLU A 213 13.53 -29.55 16.52
N GLU A 214 14.20 -28.45 16.14
CA GLU A 214 14.96 -27.63 17.08
C GLU A 214 14.07 -27.00 18.16
N GLN A 215 12.87 -26.55 17.78
CA GLN A 215 11.94 -25.93 18.72
C GLN A 215 11.33 -26.96 19.68
N VAL A 216 10.97 -28.16 19.20
CA VAL A 216 10.54 -29.29 20.03
C VAL A 216 11.65 -29.72 21.00
N LYS A 217 12.90 -29.74 20.54
CA LYS A 217 14.06 -30.03 21.39
C LYS A 217 14.27 -28.96 22.46
N LYS A 218 14.08 -27.67 22.13
CA LYS A 218 14.13 -26.55 23.09
C LYS A 218 12.98 -26.56 24.09
N MET A 219 11.81 -27.05 23.72
CA MET A 219 10.64 -27.17 24.61
C MET A 219 10.71 -28.37 25.58
N GLY A 220 11.86 -29.04 25.69
CA GLY A 220 12.12 -30.01 26.75
C GLY A 220 11.91 -31.46 26.37
N GLY A 221 11.96 -31.79 25.08
CA GLY A 221 11.84 -33.18 24.61
C GLY A 221 10.40 -33.66 24.62
N VAL A 222 10.09 -34.49 23.64
CA VAL A 222 8.79 -35.13 23.43
C VAL A 222 8.31 -35.73 24.77
N PRO A 223 7.12 -35.38 25.30
CA PRO A 223 6.48 -36.24 26.28
C PRO A 223 6.34 -37.60 25.59
N ASP A 224 6.89 -38.66 26.18
CA ASP A 224 6.75 -40.03 25.70
C ASP A 224 5.28 -40.29 25.35
N PHE A 225 4.91 -40.10 24.09
CA PHE A 225 3.75 -40.73 23.50
C PHE A 225 4.17 -42.18 23.29
N ALA A 226 4.31 -42.90 24.41
CA ALA A 226 4.18 -44.33 24.40
C ALA A 226 2.92 -44.62 23.57
N PRO A 227 2.98 -45.51 22.55
CA PRO A 227 1.79 -45.87 21.80
C PRO A 227 0.80 -46.42 22.83
N ALA A 228 -0.22 -45.62 23.15
CA ALA A 228 -1.34 -46.09 23.92
C ALA A 228 -1.91 -47.25 23.12
N ASP A 229 -1.83 -48.42 23.74
CA ASP A 229 -2.39 -49.69 23.32
C ASP A 229 -3.68 -49.48 22.51
N PRO A 230 -3.77 -49.97 21.25
CA PRO A 230 -4.95 -49.79 20.42
C PRO A 230 -6.06 -50.76 20.89
N THR A 231 -6.51 -50.61 22.12
CA THR A 231 -7.83 -51.10 22.55
C THR A 231 -8.83 -49.98 22.31
N PHE A 232 -9.03 -49.68 21.02
CA PHE A 232 -10.08 -48.80 20.54
C PHE A 232 -11.43 -49.49 20.85
N ASN A 233 -11.99 -49.16 22.01
CA ASN A 233 -13.31 -49.62 22.40
C ASN A 233 -14.34 -48.79 21.59
N GLU A 234 -14.77 -49.32 20.45
CA GLU A 234 -15.78 -48.75 19.52
C GLU A 234 -17.17 -48.50 20.13
N SER A 235 -17.32 -48.62 21.45
CA SER A 235 -18.63 -48.65 22.10
C SER A 235 -19.05 -47.31 22.69
N ARG A 236 -18.89 -46.16 22.02
CA ARG A 236 -19.45 -44.90 22.56
C ARG A 236 -19.56 -43.68 21.63
N ILE A 237 -20.08 -43.84 20.42
CA ILE A 237 -20.81 -42.74 19.77
C ILE A 237 -22.11 -43.29 19.22
N GLY A 238 -23.16 -43.26 20.04
CA GLY A 238 -24.53 -43.50 19.58
C GLY A 238 -24.98 -42.31 18.73
N LEU A 239 -24.66 -42.35 17.44
CA LEU A 239 -25.38 -41.57 16.44
C LEU A 239 -26.71 -42.27 16.17
N PRO A 240 -27.87 -41.62 16.39
CA PRO A 240 -29.14 -42.18 15.95
C PRO A 240 -29.15 -42.23 14.42
N GLU A 241 -29.19 -43.44 13.91
CA GLU A 241 -29.42 -43.78 12.51
C GLU A 241 -30.85 -43.37 12.12
N VAL A 242 -31.03 -42.10 11.74
CA VAL A 242 -32.25 -41.63 11.10
C VAL A 242 -32.12 -41.88 9.61
N LEU A 243 -32.46 -43.10 9.20
CA LEU A 243 -32.79 -43.44 7.82
C LEU A 243 -34.08 -42.73 7.42
N GLY A 244 -33.95 -41.50 6.93
CA GLY A 244 -34.99 -40.77 6.21
C GLY A 244 -34.81 -40.96 4.70
N GLN A 245 -35.85 -41.46 4.05
CA GLN A 245 -35.93 -41.82 2.63
C GLN A 245 -35.60 -40.68 1.64
N PRO A 246 -35.20 -41.03 0.41
CA PRO A 246 -34.90 -40.08 -0.65
C PRO A 246 -36.21 -39.64 -1.32
N ASN A 247 -36.41 -38.33 -1.48
CA ASN A 247 -37.14 -37.66 -2.57
C ASN A 247 -37.55 -36.27 -2.08
N ASP A 248 -36.68 -35.28 -2.25
CA ASP A 248 -37.12 -33.93 -2.59
C ASP A 248 -35.95 -33.23 -3.32
N PRO A 249 -36.13 -32.80 -4.57
CA PRO A 249 -35.10 -32.05 -5.28
C PRO A 249 -34.92 -30.69 -4.59
N ILE A 250 -33.70 -30.43 -4.12
CA ILE A 250 -33.27 -29.14 -3.61
C ILE A 250 -33.46 -28.10 -4.74
N PRO A 251 -34.25 -27.03 -4.54
CA PRO A 251 -34.36 -25.97 -5.53
C PRO A 251 -33.03 -25.21 -5.55
N THR A 252 -32.23 -25.43 -6.59
CA THR A 252 -31.14 -24.54 -6.99
C THR A 252 -31.74 -23.21 -7.43
N HIS A 253 -31.88 -22.27 -6.50
CA HIS A 253 -32.06 -20.86 -6.86
C HIS A 253 -30.70 -20.32 -7.34
N THR A 254 -30.52 -20.31 -8.65
CA THR A 254 -29.50 -19.53 -9.33
C THR A 254 -29.81 -18.04 -9.15
N ILE A 255 -28.86 -17.29 -8.59
CA ILE A 255 -28.90 -15.82 -8.39
C ILE A 255 -29.01 -15.03 -9.72
N PHE A 256 -28.98 -15.70 -10.86
CA PHE A 256 -28.95 -15.09 -12.19
C PHE A 256 -30.29 -15.03 -12.93
N ASP A 257 -31.39 -15.51 -12.34
CA ASP A 257 -32.73 -15.39 -12.95
C ASP A 257 -33.50 -14.16 -12.43
N GLN A 258 -32.89 -12.98 -12.51
CA GLN A 258 -33.64 -11.73 -12.44
C GLN A 258 -33.87 -11.18 -13.84
N GLU A 259 -35.15 -11.25 -14.21
CA GLU A 259 -35.80 -10.69 -15.37
C GLU A 259 -35.20 -9.34 -15.80
N SER A 260 -34.82 -9.30 -17.07
CA SER A 260 -34.60 -8.11 -17.88
C SER A 260 -35.83 -7.21 -17.85
N ARG A 261 -35.83 -6.27 -16.91
CA ARG A 261 -36.77 -5.15 -16.87
C ARG A 261 -36.46 -4.23 -18.06
N VAL A 262 -37.32 -4.30 -19.06
CA VAL A 262 -37.43 -3.36 -20.17
C VAL A 262 -37.57 -1.95 -19.61
N MET A 263 -36.54 -1.12 -19.77
CA MET A 263 -36.62 0.32 -19.56
C MET A 263 -37.36 0.94 -20.75
N PRO A 264 -38.36 1.80 -20.53
CA PRO A 264 -38.96 2.57 -21.60
C PRO A 264 -37.95 3.61 -22.12
N ASN A 265 -37.88 3.73 -23.45
CA ASN A 265 -37.23 4.81 -24.17
C ASN A 265 -37.72 6.16 -23.63
N GLU A 266 -36.85 6.90 -22.95
CA GLU A 266 -37.02 8.35 -22.81
C GLU A 266 -36.33 9.05 -23.96
N ASP A 267 -37.13 9.86 -24.63
CA ASP A 267 -36.82 10.58 -25.84
C ASP A 267 -35.59 11.48 -25.69
N SER A 268 -34.70 11.31 -26.65
CA SER A 268 -33.63 12.22 -27.02
C SER A 268 -34.21 13.58 -27.41
N SER A 269 -34.09 14.57 -26.53
CA SER A 269 -34.08 15.98 -26.94
C SER A 269 -32.76 16.62 -26.51
N ALA A 270 -31.71 16.31 -27.26
CA ALA A 270 -30.43 17.00 -27.17
C ALA A 270 -30.58 18.43 -27.72
N THR A 271 -30.53 19.42 -26.83
CA THR A 271 -30.21 20.80 -27.22
C THR A 271 -28.69 20.95 -27.25
N PRO A 272 -28.09 21.43 -28.36
CA PRO A 272 -26.66 21.68 -28.40
C PRO A 272 -26.34 22.94 -27.59
N TYR A 273 -25.57 22.79 -26.50
CA TYR A 273 -24.93 23.91 -25.82
C TYR A 273 -23.90 24.54 -26.76
N ARG A 274 -24.25 25.72 -27.29
CA ARG A 274 -23.36 26.60 -28.04
C ARG A 274 -22.43 27.30 -27.04
N PHE A 275 -21.19 26.84 -26.93
CA PHE A 275 -20.13 27.59 -26.25
C PHE A 275 -19.64 28.69 -27.18
N GLU A 276 -20.06 29.92 -26.91
CA GLU A 276 -19.42 31.12 -27.44
C GLU A 276 -18.08 31.29 -26.71
N TYR A 277 -16.97 31.02 -27.41
CA TYR A 277 -15.65 31.47 -27.00
C TYR A 277 -15.51 32.95 -27.37
N ASP A 278 -15.79 33.83 -26.42
CA ASP A 278 -15.37 35.22 -26.52
C ASP A 278 -13.84 35.27 -26.38
N GLY A 279 -13.19 35.60 -27.49
CA GLY A 279 -11.78 35.84 -27.57
C GLY A 279 -11.38 37.07 -26.76
N TYR A 280 -10.64 36.85 -25.69
CA TYR A 280 -9.76 37.88 -25.12
C TYR A 280 -8.36 37.70 -25.68
N SER A 281 -8.17 38.28 -26.86
CA SER A 281 -6.89 38.81 -27.30
C SER A 281 -6.70 40.15 -26.57
N ARG A 282 -5.65 40.29 -25.74
CA ARG A 282 -4.99 41.58 -25.46
C ARG A 282 -3.69 41.41 -24.67
N PHE A 283 -2.63 41.84 -25.34
CA PHE A 283 -1.30 42.28 -24.88
C PHE A 283 -0.32 41.23 -24.36
#